data_AF-A0A8H8DJF2-F1
#
_entry.id   AF-A0A8H8DJF2-F1
#
_cell.length_a   1.000
_cell.length_b   1.000
_cell.length_c   1.000
_cell.angle_alpha   90.00
_cell.angle_beta   90.00
_cell.angle_gamma   90.00
#
_symmetry.space_group_name_H-M   'P 1'
#
loop_
_entity.id
_entity.type
_entity.pdbx_description
1 polymer ?
#
loop_
_entity_poly.entity_id
_entity_poly.type
_entity_poly.pdbx_seq_one_letter_code
_entity_poly.pdbx_strand_id
1 'polypeptide(L)'
;TVEFRDFFITDELNSLVYFFVSLQTFSCTYSHNWATDVERPCTVQFSWVTPFVSMLPGVWRTLQCLRRYRDTRQAFPHLVNAGKYTTSITVVLFSAAMTLSDQAELFGTDGGKRHEVIPILRPPGIFAVKVVWIVLSVIATVYTYCWDIFMDWGLGDRRSRNPMLRDQLVYSSKKVCKKRETAILTGAAPAFPRCR
;
A
#
# COMPACT_ATOMS: atom_id res chain seq x y z
N THR A 1 20.94 -4.39 2.96
CA THR A 1 19.89 -5.40 3.12
C THR A 1 18.67 -4.78 3.79
N VAL A 2 17.47 -5.16 3.36
CA VAL A 2 16.18 -4.81 4.01
C VAL A 2 15.71 -6.06 4.75
N GLU A 3 15.45 -5.96 6.05
CA GLU A 3 15.01 -7.12 6.85
C GLU A 3 13.53 -7.45 6.58
N PHE A 4 13.13 -8.67 6.89
CA PHE A 4 11.73 -9.09 6.76
C PHE A 4 10.79 -8.22 7.60
N ARG A 5 11.21 -7.81 8.80
CA ARG A 5 10.43 -6.91 9.68
C ARG A 5 10.13 -5.58 8.98
N ASP A 6 11.13 -4.96 8.36
CA ASP A 6 10.97 -3.65 7.72
C ASP A 6 10.05 -3.73 6.49
N PHE A 7 10.14 -4.85 5.76
CA PHE A 7 9.23 -5.18 4.68
C PHE A 7 7.79 -5.36 5.18
N PHE A 8 7.60 -6.20 6.20
CA PHE A 8 6.29 -6.49 6.77
C PHE A 8 5.60 -5.23 7.30
N ILE A 9 6.30 -4.43 8.12
CA ILE A 9 5.74 -3.20 8.69
C ILE A 9 5.28 -2.23 7.58
N THR A 10 6.07 -2.07 6.52
CA THR A 10 5.66 -1.14 5.44
C THR A 10 4.54 -1.65 4.55
N ASP A 11 4.38 -2.96 4.45
CA ASP A 11 3.23 -3.54 3.78
C ASP A 11 1.95 -3.30 4.60
N GLU A 12 2.00 -3.53 5.91
CA GLU A 12 0.89 -3.25 6.83
C GLU A 12 0.53 -1.76 6.88
N LEU A 13 1.53 -0.86 6.83
CA LEU A 13 1.28 0.58 6.81
C LEU A 13 0.46 1.03 5.59
N ASN A 14 0.55 0.35 4.44
CA ASN A 14 -0.28 0.67 3.28
C ASN A 14 -1.76 0.36 3.53
N SER A 15 -2.06 -0.70 4.29
CA SER A 15 -3.42 -1.06 4.71
C SER A 15 -3.98 -0.12 5.78
N LEU A 16 -3.12 0.61 6.49
CA LEU A 16 -3.49 1.54 7.57
C LEU A 16 -3.72 2.98 7.11
N VAL A 17 -3.63 3.30 5.83
CA VAL A 17 -3.84 4.67 5.30
C VAL A 17 -5.20 5.23 5.74
N TYR A 18 -6.27 4.46 5.59
CA TYR A 18 -7.61 4.88 5.99
C TYR A 18 -7.70 5.16 7.49
N PHE A 19 -7.01 4.36 8.30
CA PHE A 19 -6.94 4.55 9.75
C PHE A 19 -6.27 5.88 10.09
N PHE A 20 -5.12 6.21 9.48
CA PHE A 20 -4.43 7.47 9.77
C PHE A 20 -5.22 8.70 9.34
N VAL A 21 -5.89 8.66 8.17
CA VAL A 21 -6.76 9.74 7.70
C VAL A 21 -8.00 9.89 8.60
N SER A 22 -8.54 8.78 9.09
CA SER A 22 -9.66 8.80 10.04
C SER A 22 -9.23 9.37 11.39
N LEU A 23 -8.05 9.00 11.89
CA LEU A 23 -7.48 9.53 13.12
C LEU A 23 -7.25 11.04 13.03
N GLN A 24 -6.81 11.53 11.87
CA GLN A 24 -6.69 12.96 11.57
C GLN A 24 -8.05 13.67 11.66
N THR A 25 -9.06 13.13 11.00
CA THR A 25 -10.43 13.71 10.98
C THR A 25 -11.03 13.72 12.39
N PHE A 26 -10.86 12.61 13.13
CA PHE A 26 -11.29 12.49 14.52
C PHE A 26 -10.60 13.52 15.41
N SER A 27 -9.27 13.64 15.31
CA SER A 27 -8.50 14.59 16.13
C SER A 27 -8.91 16.04 15.86
N CYS A 28 -9.17 16.39 14.61
CA CYS A 28 -9.69 17.71 14.24
C CYS A 28 -11.08 17.95 14.83
N THR A 29 -12.01 17.02 14.62
CA THR A 29 -13.39 17.15 15.14
C THR A 29 -13.41 17.25 16.67
N TYR A 30 -12.57 16.46 17.34
CA TYR A 30 -12.38 16.50 18.78
C TYR A 30 -11.86 17.86 19.25
N SER A 31 -10.88 18.44 18.56
CA SER A 31 -10.35 19.78 18.88
C SER A 31 -11.37 20.91 18.71
N HIS A 32 -12.38 20.69 17.86
CA HIS A 32 -13.51 21.58 17.65
C HIS A 32 -14.75 21.21 18.49
N ASN A 33 -14.60 20.38 19.54
CA ASN A 33 -15.67 19.98 20.45
C ASN A 33 -16.91 19.41 19.73
N TRP A 34 -16.73 18.72 18.61
CA TRP A 34 -17.83 18.15 17.84
C TRP A 34 -18.88 19.19 17.40
N ALA A 35 -18.45 20.43 17.14
CA ALA A 35 -19.33 21.47 16.63
C ALA A 35 -19.95 21.09 15.28
N THR A 36 -21.09 21.66 14.94
CA THR A 36 -21.85 21.33 13.72
C THR A 36 -21.22 21.91 12.44
N ASP A 37 -20.28 22.84 12.56
CA ASP A 37 -19.60 23.53 11.46
C ASP A 37 -18.18 22.98 11.16
N VAL A 38 -17.84 21.81 11.70
CA VAL A 38 -16.53 21.16 11.52
C VAL A 38 -16.30 20.57 10.12
N GLU A 39 -17.33 20.49 9.27
CA GLU A 39 -17.21 19.94 7.92
C GLU A 39 -16.19 20.72 7.08
N ARG A 40 -16.10 22.04 7.24
CA ARG A 40 -15.13 22.85 6.49
C ARG A 40 -13.69 22.65 6.96
N PRO A 41 -13.34 22.77 8.26
CA PRO A 41 -11.95 22.62 8.70
C PRO A 41 -11.47 21.16 8.78
N CYS A 42 -12.36 20.19 9.02
CA CYS A 42 -11.95 18.84 9.38
C CYS A 42 -12.17 17.76 8.33
N THR A 43 -12.98 18.02 7.29
CA THR A 43 -13.20 17.03 6.23
C THR A 43 -11.93 16.82 5.40
N VAL A 44 -11.71 15.57 4.99
CA VAL A 44 -10.58 15.15 4.15
C VAL A 44 -10.38 16.00 2.90
N GLN A 45 -11.46 16.51 2.32
CA GLN A 45 -11.45 17.34 1.11
C GLN A 45 -10.89 18.75 1.37
N PHE A 46 -10.90 19.25 2.59
CA PHE A 46 -10.41 20.58 2.93
C PHE A 46 -9.03 20.53 3.63
N SER A 47 -8.59 19.35 4.02
CA SER A 47 -7.33 19.20 4.71
C SER A 47 -6.13 19.08 3.76
N TRP A 48 -5.22 20.03 3.88
CA TRP A 48 -3.92 19.98 3.19
C TRP A 48 -3.01 18.85 3.70
N VAL A 49 -3.29 18.29 4.89
CA VAL A 49 -2.48 17.22 5.51
C VAL A 49 -2.82 15.84 4.95
N THR A 50 -4.08 15.60 4.59
CA THR A 50 -4.58 14.32 4.07
C THR A 50 -3.76 13.72 2.92
N PRO A 51 -3.37 14.46 1.86
CA PRO A 51 -2.60 13.87 0.77
C PRO A 51 -1.20 13.39 1.23
N PHE A 52 -0.56 14.09 2.16
CA PHE A 52 0.73 13.65 2.71
C PHE A 52 0.59 12.36 3.51
N VAL A 53 -0.38 12.31 4.44
CA VAL A 53 -0.68 11.11 5.23
C VAL A 53 -0.98 9.92 4.32
N SER A 54 -1.73 10.16 3.24
CA SER A 54 -2.11 9.11 2.29
C SER A 54 -0.95 8.59 1.44
N MET A 55 0.03 9.44 1.10
CA MET A 55 1.18 9.06 0.28
C MET A 55 2.29 8.37 1.06
N LEU A 56 2.47 8.68 2.35
CA LEU A 56 3.63 8.26 3.13
C LEU A 56 3.88 6.74 3.08
N PRO A 57 2.88 5.86 3.33
CA PRO A 57 3.09 4.41 3.24
C PRO A 57 3.54 3.93 1.87
N GLY A 58 2.94 4.45 0.80
CA GLY A 58 3.31 4.11 -0.57
C GLY A 58 4.72 4.56 -0.93
N VAL A 59 5.12 5.76 -0.47
CA VAL A 59 6.48 6.29 -0.68
C VAL A 59 7.51 5.41 0.02
N TRP A 60 7.31 5.08 1.29
CA TRP A 60 8.22 4.19 2.02
C TRP A 60 8.35 2.84 1.33
N ARG A 61 7.23 2.28 0.88
CA ARG A 61 7.22 0.98 0.19
C ARG A 61 7.94 1.03 -1.16
N THR A 62 7.78 2.11 -1.90
CA THR A 62 8.51 2.37 -3.15
C THR A 62 10.01 2.47 -2.90
N LEU A 63 10.44 3.26 -1.92
CA LEU A 63 11.85 3.41 -1.54
C LEU A 63 12.46 2.09 -1.07
N GLN A 64 11.71 1.28 -0.34
CA GLN A 64 12.16 -0.06 0.06
C GLN A 64 12.35 -1.00 -1.15
N CYS A 65 11.40 -1.01 -2.09
CA CYS A 65 11.53 -1.77 -3.34
C CYS A 65 12.78 -1.34 -4.12
N LEU A 66 13.00 -0.04 -4.27
CA LEU A 66 14.16 0.51 -4.98
C LEU A 66 15.47 0.15 -4.27
N ARG A 67 15.50 0.23 -2.94
CA ARG A 67 16.66 -0.20 -2.15
C ARG A 67 16.95 -1.68 -2.34
N ARG A 68 15.91 -2.53 -2.36
CA ARG A 68 16.09 -3.97 -2.56
C ARG A 68 16.52 -4.32 -3.98
N TYR A 69 16.04 -3.58 -4.98
CA TYR A 69 16.57 -3.65 -6.34
C TYR A 69 18.04 -3.26 -6.39
N ARG A 70 18.45 -2.18 -5.71
CA ARG A 70 19.86 -1.77 -5.65
C ARG A 70 20.75 -2.84 -5.03
N ASP A 71 20.28 -3.48 -3.95
CA ASP A 71 21.04 -4.49 -3.21
C ASP A 71 21.13 -5.83 -3.96
N THR A 72 20.08 -6.25 -4.69
CA THR A 72 20.00 -7.57 -5.36
C THR A 72 20.25 -7.54 -6.86
N ARG A 73 20.11 -6.37 -7.50
CA ARG A 73 20.06 -6.15 -8.96
C ARG A 73 18.98 -6.97 -9.69
N GLN A 74 17.99 -7.49 -8.98
CA GLN A 74 16.88 -8.24 -9.57
C GLN A 74 15.68 -7.34 -9.82
N ALA A 75 15.39 -7.06 -11.10
CA ALA A 75 14.29 -6.17 -11.48
C ALA A 75 12.92 -6.74 -11.08
N PHE A 76 12.71 -8.04 -11.27
CA PHE A 76 11.52 -8.74 -10.79
C PHE A 76 11.85 -9.49 -9.48
N PRO A 77 11.01 -9.40 -8.43
CA PRO A 77 9.74 -8.67 -8.35
C PRO A 77 9.89 -7.19 -7.93
N HIS A 78 11.09 -6.73 -7.56
CA HIS A 78 11.29 -5.48 -6.82
C HIS A 78 10.84 -4.22 -7.55
N LEU A 79 11.30 -4.00 -8.79
CA LEU A 79 10.99 -2.79 -9.55
C LEU A 79 9.53 -2.77 -10.01
N VAL A 80 8.98 -3.94 -10.36
CA VAL A 80 7.57 -4.09 -10.73
C VAL A 80 6.69 -3.72 -9.54
N ASN A 81 7.02 -4.22 -8.35
CA ASN A 81 6.32 -3.85 -7.12
C ASN A 81 6.50 -2.35 -6.76
N ALA A 82 7.67 -1.75 -7.02
CA ALA A 82 7.85 -0.29 -6.89
C ALA A 82 6.89 0.47 -7.82
N GLY A 83 6.74 0.01 -9.06
CA GLY A 83 5.80 0.55 -10.03
C GLY A 83 4.35 0.50 -9.52
N LYS A 84 3.94 -0.62 -8.90
CA LYS A 84 2.62 -0.77 -8.27
C LYS A 84 2.32 0.39 -7.33
N TYR A 85 3.15 0.61 -6.30
CA TYR A 85 2.92 1.69 -5.33
C TYR A 85 3.07 3.09 -5.93
N THR A 86 3.92 3.25 -6.96
CA THR A 86 4.05 4.52 -7.69
C THR A 86 2.73 4.92 -8.36
N THR A 87 1.99 3.97 -8.95
CA THR A 87 0.68 4.27 -9.54
C THR A 87 -0.32 4.82 -8.52
N SER A 88 -0.37 4.23 -7.32
CA SER A 88 -1.21 4.73 -6.22
C SER A 88 -0.80 6.12 -5.76
N ILE A 89 0.51 6.40 -5.68
CA ILE A 89 1.01 7.75 -5.35
C ILE A 89 0.57 8.76 -6.40
N THR A 90 0.64 8.41 -7.70
CA THR A 90 0.18 9.30 -8.78
C THR A 90 -1.32 9.61 -8.65
N VAL A 91 -2.15 8.63 -8.32
CA VAL A 91 -3.59 8.83 -8.06
C VAL A 91 -3.82 9.84 -6.92
N VAL A 92 -3.06 9.73 -5.82
CA VAL A 92 -3.18 10.67 -4.70
C VAL A 92 -2.71 12.08 -5.09
N LEU A 93 -1.63 12.21 -5.87
CA LEU A 93 -1.14 13.52 -6.33
C LEU A 93 -2.16 14.25 -7.21
N PHE A 94 -2.80 13.53 -8.14
CA PHE A 94 -3.86 14.11 -8.98
C PHE A 94 -5.10 14.46 -8.14
N SER A 95 -5.48 13.61 -7.18
CA SER A 95 -6.55 13.93 -6.22
C SER A 95 -6.25 15.21 -5.43
N ALA A 96 -5.03 15.33 -4.89
CA ALA A 96 -4.59 16.51 -4.16
C ALA A 96 -4.62 17.78 -5.03
N ALA A 97 -4.17 17.70 -6.28
CA ALA A 97 -4.19 18.82 -7.21
C ALA A 97 -5.62 19.30 -7.51
N MET A 98 -6.57 18.38 -7.70
CA MET A 98 -7.98 18.72 -7.91
C MET A 98 -8.63 19.30 -6.65
N THR A 99 -8.29 18.75 -5.49
CA THR A 99 -8.74 19.31 -4.22
C THR A 99 -8.25 20.75 -4.06
N LEU A 100 -6.97 21.03 -4.32
CA LEU A 100 -6.42 22.39 -4.26
C LEU A 100 -7.11 23.35 -5.23
N SER A 101 -7.50 22.91 -6.43
CA SER A 101 -8.29 23.75 -7.34
C SER A 101 -9.70 24.04 -6.79
N ASP A 102 -10.38 23.05 -6.22
CA ASP A 102 -11.71 23.23 -5.64
C ASP A 102 -11.65 24.20 -4.44
N GLN A 103 -10.61 24.07 -3.60
CA GLN A 103 -10.34 25.00 -2.49
C GLN A 103 -10.12 26.44 -3.00
N ALA A 104 -9.31 26.61 -4.04
CA ALA A 104 -9.01 27.93 -4.58
C ALA A 104 -10.22 28.60 -5.26
N GLU A 105 -11.17 27.84 -5.80
CA GLU A 105 -12.44 28.40 -6.29
C GLU A 105 -13.35 28.83 -5.15
N LEU A 106 -13.41 28.05 -4.05
CA LEU A 106 -14.27 28.35 -2.91
C LEU A 106 -13.75 29.51 -2.03
N PHE A 107 -12.43 29.60 -1.83
CA PHE A 107 -11.76 30.58 -0.98
C PHE A 107 -11.09 31.73 -1.76
N GLY A 108 -11.17 31.72 -3.10
CA GLY A 108 -10.51 32.69 -3.98
C GLY A 108 -11.00 34.14 -3.92
N THR A 109 -11.88 34.47 -2.96
CA THR A 109 -12.49 35.79 -2.77
C THR A 109 -12.14 36.46 -1.44
N ASP A 110 -10.99 36.14 -0.82
CA ASP A 110 -10.49 36.94 0.31
C ASP A 110 -9.50 38.01 -0.18
N GLY A 111 -9.93 39.27 -0.18
CA GLY A 111 -9.04 40.43 -0.29
C GLY A 111 -8.48 40.78 -1.68
N GLY A 112 -9.08 40.29 -2.78
CA GLY A 112 -8.78 40.75 -4.14
C GLY A 112 -7.47 40.23 -4.76
N LYS A 113 -6.72 39.38 -4.05
CA LYS A 113 -5.55 38.67 -4.62
C LYS A 113 -5.96 37.25 -4.99
N ARG A 114 -6.18 37.01 -6.28
CA ARG A 114 -6.50 35.68 -6.81
C ARG A 114 -5.30 34.76 -6.55
N HIS A 115 -5.49 33.71 -5.75
CA HIS A 115 -4.50 32.64 -5.67
C HIS A 115 -4.27 32.09 -7.08
N GLU A 116 -3.01 32.09 -7.52
CA GLU A 116 -2.66 31.65 -8.87
C GLU A 116 -2.71 30.12 -8.93
N VAL A 117 -3.90 29.59 -9.19
CA VAL A 117 -4.06 28.19 -9.55
C VAL A 117 -3.41 27.98 -10.92
N ILE A 118 -2.66 26.88 -11.05
CA ILE A 118 -2.02 26.45 -12.29
C ILE A 118 -3.06 26.49 -13.43
N PRO A 119 -2.79 27.15 -14.58
CA PRO A 119 -3.79 27.35 -15.63
C PRO A 119 -4.49 26.07 -16.11
N ILE A 120 -3.80 24.92 -16.08
CA ILE A 120 -4.33 23.61 -16.48
C ILE A 120 -5.44 23.08 -15.54
N LEU A 121 -5.47 23.53 -14.29
CA LEU A 121 -6.43 23.11 -13.27
C LEU A 121 -7.68 24.00 -13.23
N ARG A 122 -7.79 25.02 -14.10
CA ARG A 122 -9.03 25.82 -14.24
C ARG A 122 -9.99 25.18 -15.26
N PRO A 123 -11.30 25.44 -15.19
CA PRO A 123 -12.23 25.07 -16.25
C PRO A 123 -11.79 25.68 -17.61
N PRO A 124 -11.78 24.92 -18.72
CA PRO A 124 -12.23 23.52 -18.87
C PRO A 124 -11.17 22.44 -18.58
N GLY A 125 -9.91 22.81 -18.36
CA GLY A 125 -8.79 21.87 -18.16
C GLY A 125 -8.97 20.90 -16.99
N ILE A 126 -9.64 21.33 -15.91
CA ILE A 126 -9.96 20.46 -14.76
C ILE A 126 -10.77 19.22 -15.13
N PHE A 127 -11.61 19.29 -16.18
CA PHE A 127 -12.36 18.13 -16.67
C PHE A 127 -11.41 17.07 -17.25
N ALA A 128 -10.43 17.48 -18.05
CA ALA A 128 -9.44 16.57 -18.60
C ALA A 128 -8.58 15.94 -17.48
N VAL A 129 -8.20 16.71 -16.47
CA VAL A 129 -7.48 16.20 -15.29
C VAL A 129 -8.30 15.17 -14.52
N LYS A 130 -9.62 15.40 -14.34
CA LYS A 130 -10.54 14.43 -13.73
C LYS A 130 -10.62 13.13 -14.52
N VAL A 131 -10.71 13.20 -15.85
CA VAL A 131 -10.71 12.02 -16.72
C VAL A 131 -9.40 11.23 -16.57
N VAL A 132 -8.26 11.92 -16.62
CA VAL A 132 -6.95 11.29 -16.42
C VAL A 132 -6.86 10.63 -15.05
N TRP A 133 -7.31 11.30 -13.99
CA TRP A 133 -7.33 10.74 -12.64
C TRP A 133 -8.19 9.47 -12.54
N ILE A 134 -9.37 9.44 -13.15
CA ILE A 134 -10.24 8.25 -13.18
C ILE A 134 -9.50 7.09 -13.87
N VAL A 135 -8.91 7.34 -15.05
CA VAL A 135 -8.18 6.32 -15.80
C VAL A 135 -7.00 5.78 -14.99
N LEU A 136 -6.20 6.67 -14.38
CA LEU A 136 -5.09 6.27 -13.51
C LEU A 136 -5.56 5.48 -12.29
N SER A 137 -6.71 5.85 -11.70
CA SER A 137 -7.30 5.12 -10.57
C SER A 137 -7.69 3.70 -10.96
N VAL A 138 -8.34 3.53 -12.10
CA VAL A 138 -8.70 2.20 -12.62
C VAL A 138 -7.44 1.35 -12.85
N ILE A 139 -6.42 1.91 -13.50
CA ILE A 139 -5.16 1.20 -13.75
C ILE A 139 -4.49 0.79 -12.42
N ALA A 140 -4.39 1.71 -11.45
CA ALA A 140 -3.77 1.44 -10.16
C ALA A 140 -4.53 0.35 -9.37
N THR A 141 -5.86 0.39 -9.38
CA THR A 141 -6.71 -0.62 -8.72
C THR A 141 -6.54 -1.99 -9.38
N VAL A 142 -6.64 -2.07 -10.71
CA VAL A 142 -6.47 -3.34 -11.44
C VAL A 142 -5.07 -3.91 -11.22
N TYR A 143 -4.04 -3.07 -11.28
CA TYR A 143 -2.67 -3.51 -11.05
C TYR A 143 -2.48 -4.06 -9.63
N THR A 144 -2.95 -3.33 -8.61
CA THR A 144 -2.81 -3.76 -7.22
C THR A 144 -3.59 -5.05 -6.96
N TYR A 145 -4.84 -5.12 -7.43
CA TYR A 145 -5.66 -6.32 -7.31
C TYR A 145 -5.01 -7.54 -7.97
N CYS A 146 -4.55 -7.41 -9.22
CA CYS A 146 -3.87 -8.49 -9.92
C CYS A 146 -2.59 -8.92 -9.18
N TRP A 147 -1.83 -7.97 -8.63
CA TRP A 147 -0.65 -8.28 -7.84
C TRP A 147 -1.00 -9.11 -6.60
N ASP A 148 -1.99 -8.70 -5.83
CA ASP A 148 -2.36 -9.38 -4.59
C ASP A 148 -2.82 -10.82 -4.87
N ILE A 149 -3.65 -11.02 -5.91
CA ILE A 149 -4.13 -12.36 -6.32
C ILE A 149 -2.99 -13.26 -6.82
N PHE A 150 -2.15 -12.77 -7.73
CA PHE A 150 -1.19 -13.62 -8.43
C PHE A 150 0.16 -13.72 -7.72
N MET A 151 0.67 -12.62 -7.17
CA MET A 151 2.00 -12.55 -6.59
C MET A 151 1.99 -12.84 -5.09
N ASP A 152 1.09 -12.20 -4.35
CA ASP A 152 1.10 -12.28 -2.89
C ASP A 152 0.36 -13.54 -2.43
N TRP A 153 -0.79 -13.86 -3.03
CA TRP A 153 -1.58 -15.07 -2.71
C TRP A 153 -1.16 -16.29 -3.55
N GLY A 154 -0.68 -16.09 -4.78
CA GLY A 154 -0.24 -17.19 -5.65
C GLY A 154 -1.36 -17.99 -6.31
N LEU A 155 -2.59 -17.45 -6.40
CA LEU A 155 -3.78 -18.17 -6.88
C LEU A 155 -3.76 -18.52 -8.39
N GLY A 156 -2.74 -18.08 -9.14
CA GLY A 156 -2.60 -18.36 -10.58
C GLY A 156 -1.47 -19.31 -10.95
N ASP A 157 -0.73 -19.87 -9.98
CA ASP A 157 0.38 -20.77 -10.29
C ASP A 157 -0.13 -22.17 -10.65
N ARG A 158 -0.34 -22.42 -11.95
CA ARG A 158 -0.72 -23.74 -12.48
C ARG A 158 0.36 -24.82 -12.31
N ARG A 159 1.58 -24.43 -11.93
CA ARG A 159 2.69 -25.36 -11.64
C ARG A 159 2.77 -25.72 -10.16
N SER A 160 1.94 -25.15 -9.29
CA SER A 160 1.99 -25.48 -7.87
C SER A 160 1.53 -26.91 -7.63
N ARG A 161 2.16 -27.59 -6.67
CA ARG A 161 1.71 -28.92 -6.23
C ARG A 161 0.37 -28.85 -5.52
N ASN A 162 0.07 -27.72 -4.89
CA ASN A 162 -1.18 -27.49 -4.17
C ASN A 162 -1.99 -26.40 -4.87
N PRO A 163 -3.03 -26.73 -5.65
CA PRO A 163 -3.89 -25.72 -6.25
C PRO A 163 -4.52 -24.85 -5.15
N MET A 164 -4.47 -23.52 -5.33
CA MET A 164 -4.91 -22.48 -4.36
C MET A 164 -4.03 -22.28 -3.11
N LEU A 165 -2.96 -23.06 -2.91
CA LEU A 165 -2.07 -22.91 -1.76
C LEU A 165 -0.62 -22.72 -2.22
N ARG A 166 0.09 -21.72 -1.66
CA ARG A 166 1.52 -21.51 -1.95
C ARG A 166 2.35 -22.71 -1.49
N ASP A 167 3.24 -23.20 -2.35
CA ASP A 167 4.08 -24.36 -2.05
C ASP A 167 5.17 -24.08 -1.00
N GLN A 168 5.57 -22.82 -0.83
CA GLN A 168 6.48 -22.39 0.24
C GLN A 168 5.68 -21.89 1.45
N LEU A 169 5.47 -22.77 2.42
CA LEU A 169 4.95 -22.41 3.74
C LEU A 169 6.10 -21.85 4.60
N VAL A 170 5.91 -20.66 5.18
CA VAL A 170 6.87 -20.04 6.12
C VAL A 170 7.17 -20.96 7.30
N TYR A 171 6.20 -21.78 7.69
CA TYR A 171 6.39 -22.85 8.65
C TYR A 171 6.68 -24.14 7.90
N SER A 172 7.92 -24.62 7.99
CA SER A 172 8.26 -25.99 7.60
C SER A 172 7.28 -26.92 8.30
N SER A 173 6.54 -27.70 7.53
CA SER A 173 5.70 -28.77 8.06
C SER A 173 6.63 -29.67 8.86
N LYS A 174 6.58 -29.54 10.19
CA LYS A 174 7.19 -30.53 11.07
C LYS A 174 6.39 -31.80 10.84
N LYS A 175 6.81 -32.61 9.87
CA LYS A 175 6.71 -34.06 10.02
C LYS A 175 7.58 -34.38 11.23
N VAL A 176 7.00 -34.22 12.42
CA VAL A 176 7.56 -34.71 13.66
C VAL A 176 7.84 -36.18 13.38
N CYS A 177 9.12 -36.52 13.28
CA CYS A 177 9.57 -37.89 13.16
C CYS A 177 9.16 -38.58 14.46
N LYS A 178 7.93 -39.10 14.50
CA LYS A 178 7.38 -39.81 15.64
C LYS A 178 7.96 -41.21 15.60
N LYS A 179 9.20 -41.37 16.05
CA LYS A 179 9.69 -42.65 16.57
C LYS A 179 10.98 -42.44 17.37
N ARG A 180 10.82 -42.10 18.65
CA ARG A 180 11.86 -42.34 19.65
C ARG A 180 11.24 -42.81 20.95
N GLU A 181 10.57 -43.95 20.90
CA GLU A 181 10.12 -44.64 22.14
C GLU A 181 10.10 -46.17 22.03
N THR A 182 10.68 -46.76 20.98
CA THR A 182 10.72 -48.23 20.82
C THR A 182 12.14 -48.80 20.64
N ALA A 183 13.18 -47.98 20.71
CA ALA A 183 14.57 -48.41 20.51
C ALA A 183 15.38 -48.60 21.81
N ILE A 184 14.83 -48.22 22.97
CA ILE A 184 15.51 -48.39 24.27
C ILE A 184 15.37 -49.83 24.78
N LEU A 185 14.40 -50.61 24.27
CA LEU A 185 14.16 -51.99 24.73
C LEU A 185 14.88 -53.07 23.90
N THR A 186 15.53 -52.75 22.78
CA THR A 186 16.06 -53.79 21.86
C THR A 186 17.54 -53.66 21.50
N GLY A 187 18.27 -52.67 22.02
CA GLY A 187 19.74 -52.61 21.91
C GLY A 187 20.31 -52.48 20.48
N ALA A 188 19.49 -52.18 19.47
CA ALA A 188 19.96 -52.02 18.10
C ALA A 188 20.47 -50.60 17.83
N ALA A 189 21.60 -50.47 17.13
CA ALA A 189 22.23 -49.21 16.76
C ALA A 189 21.27 -48.30 15.95
N PRO A 190 21.26 -46.97 16.19
CA PRO A 190 20.33 -46.07 15.52
C PRO A 190 20.69 -45.92 14.04
N ALA A 191 19.86 -46.47 13.16
CA ALA A 191 19.89 -46.15 11.74
C ALA A 191 19.47 -44.69 11.54
N PHE A 192 20.33 -43.89 10.90
CA PHE A 192 20.00 -42.50 10.53
C PHE A 192 18.74 -42.50 9.64
N PRO A 193 17.69 -41.75 9.99
CA PRO A 193 16.51 -41.65 9.15
C PRO A 193 16.88 -40.88 7.87
N ARG A 194 16.76 -41.53 6.71
CA ARG A 194 16.71 -40.81 5.43
C ARG A 194 15.34 -40.15 5.31
N CYS A 195 15.29 -38.83 5.48
CA CYS A 195 14.15 -38.03 5.05
C CYS A 195 14.11 -38.02 3.51
N ARG A 196 12.99 -38.47 2.93
CA ARG A 196 12.59 -38.12 1.54
C ARG A 196 11.53 -37.04 1.60
#